data_AF-A0A672R9H0-F1
#
_entry.id   AF-A0A672R9H0-F1
#
_cell.length_a   1.000
_cell.length_b   1.000
_cell.length_c   1.000
_cell.angle_alpha   90.00
_cell.angle_beta   90.00
_cell.angle_gamma   90.00
#
_symmetry.space_group_name_H-M   'P 1'
#
loop_
_entity.id
_entity.type
_entity.pdbx_description
1 polymer ?
#
loop_
_entity_poly.entity_id
_entity_poly.type
_entity_poly.pdbx_seq_one_letter_code
_entity_poly.pdbx_strand_id
1 'polypeptide(L)'
;MIHQVPIKSLPQEWLWCETWCDDASKQKAKTIDLCNNPQTKEPKLQAAVRIVAEWSNYDQEIKGIYNNFLEEKERGTTDSYQGK
;
A
#
# COMPACT_ATOMS: atom_id res chain seq x y z
N MET A 1 10.99 -20.16 30.07
CA MET A 1 10.89 -21.26 29.09
C MET A 1 10.46 -20.68 27.77
N ILE A 2 11.29 -20.79 26.73
CA ILE A 2 10.89 -20.41 25.37
C ILE A 2 10.04 -21.55 24.84
N HIS A 3 8.77 -21.29 24.55
CA HIS A 3 7.90 -22.27 23.89
C HIS A 3 8.39 -22.43 22.45
N GLN A 4 8.79 -23.65 22.06
CA GLN A 4 9.13 -23.93 20.67
C GLN A 4 7.84 -24.10 19.86
N VAL A 5 7.43 -23.01 19.20
CA VAL A 5 6.36 -23.02 18.21
C VAL A 5 6.97 -23.30 16.84
N PRO A 6 6.54 -24.35 16.11
CA PRO A 6 7.05 -24.61 14.77
C PRO A 6 6.75 -23.46 13.80
N ILE A 7 7.76 -23.05 13.03
CA ILE A 7 7.63 -22.05 11.96
C ILE A 7 7.88 -22.72 10.62
N LYS A 8 7.01 -22.50 9.64
CA LYS A 8 7.17 -22.97 8.27
C LYS A 8 7.70 -21.83 7.40
N SER A 9 8.88 -22.02 6.82
CA SER A 9 9.46 -21.05 5.88
C SER A 9 8.75 -21.15 4.53
N LEU A 10 8.29 -20.01 4.02
CA LEU A 10 7.77 -19.89 2.66
C LEU A 10 8.93 -19.68 1.66
N PRO A 11 8.73 -20.01 0.37
CA PRO A 11 9.67 -19.64 -0.69
C PRO A 11 9.95 -18.14 -0.75
N GLN A 12 11.17 -17.75 -1.14
CA GLN A 12 11.62 -16.34 -1.14
C GLN A 12 10.73 -15.40 -1.97
N GLU A 13 10.14 -15.89 -3.07
CA GLU A 13 9.23 -15.13 -3.94
C GLU A 13 8.00 -14.56 -3.23
N TRP A 14 7.68 -15.05 -2.03
CA TRP A 14 6.55 -14.53 -1.25
C TRP A 14 6.80 -13.16 -0.61
N LEU A 15 8.06 -12.76 -0.42
CA LEU A 15 8.41 -11.48 0.20
C LEU A 15 9.65 -10.89 -0.46
N TRP A 16 9.48 -9.72 -1.09
CA TRP A 16 10.56 -8.95 -1.67
C TRP A 16 10.66 -7.57 -1.01
N CYS A 17 11.88 -7.07 -0.82
CA CYS A 17 12.09 -5.69 -0.39
C CYS A 17 13.39 -5.12 -0.98
N GLU A 18 13.38 -3.84 -1.35
CA GLU A 18 14.46 -3.21 -2.13
C GLU A 18 15.81 -3.19 -1.41
N THR A 19 15.81 -3.16 -0.07
CA THR A 19 17.05 -3.06 0.70
C THR A 19 17.82 -4.39 0.76
N TRP A 20 17.13 -5.53 0.70
CA TRP A 20 17.73 -6.84 0.99
C TRP A 20 17.58 -7.86 -0.15
N CYS A 21 16.82 -7.54 -1.20
CA CYS A 21 16.61 -8.42 -2.34
C CYS A 21 17.15 -7.79 -3.61
N ASP A 22 17.70 -8.62 -4.50
CA ASP A 22 18.16 -8.15 -5.81
C ASP A 22 16.99 -7.65 -6.68
N ASP A 23 17.21 -6.61 -7.48
CA ASP A 23 16.21 -6.05 -8.39
C ASP A 23 15.66 -7.08 -9.38
N ALA A 24 16.50 -7.99 -9.87
CA ALA A 24 16.10 -9.05 -10.79
C ALA A 24 15.05 -9.99 -10.17
N SER A 25 15.08 -10.18 -8.84
CA SER A 25 14.12 -11.05 -8.14
C SER A 25 12.72 -10.43 -8.01
N LYS A 26 12.61 -9.11 -8.17
CA LYS A 26 11.32 -8.37 -8.09
C LYS A 26 10.30 -8.87 -9.10
N GLN A 27 10.74 -9.31 -10.29
CA GLN A 27 9.84 -9.85 -11.32
C GLN A 27 9.09 -11.12 -10.88
N LYS A 28 9.61 -11.84 -9.88
CA LYS A 28 8.98 -13.06 -9.32
C LYS A 28 8.27 -12.78 -8.00
N ALA A 29 8.35 -11.56 -7.47
CA ALA A 29 7.79 -11.21 -6.19
C ALA A 29 6.26 -11.28 -6.22
N LYS A 30 5.69 -11.98 -5.23
CA LYS A 30 4.24 -12.04 -5.01
C LYS A 30 3.76 -10.91 -4.10
N THR A 31 4.63 -10.45 -3.20
CA THR A 31 4.38 -9.29 -2.35
C THR A 31 5.65 -8.47 -2.20
N ILE A 32 5.49 -7.16 -2.03
CA ILE A 32 6.58 -6.20 -1.85
C ILE A 32 6.38 -5.53 -0.49
N ASP A 33 7.35 -5.65 0.40
CA ASP A 33 7.43 -4.85 1.62
C ASP A 33 8.26 -3.59 1.35
N LEU A 34 7.70 -2.44 1.71
CA LEU A 34 8.40 -1.16 1.71
C LEU A 34 9.22 -1.04 3.00
N CYS A 35 10.25 -1.89 3.10
CA CYS A 35 11.13 -1.96 4.25
C CYS A 35 11.91 -0.65 4.42
N ASN A 36 12.30 -0.35 5.66
CA ASN A 36 13.14 0.82 5.92
C ASN A 36 14.55 0.59 5.37
N ASN A 37 15.11 1.61 4.71
CA ASN A 37 16.50 1.61 4.29
C ASN A 37 17.37 2.18 5.43
N PRO A 38 18.39 1.46 5.93
CA PRO A 38 19.26 1.99 7.00
C PRO A 38 20.22 3.08 6.52
N GLN A 39 20.44 3.21 5.21
CA GLN A 39 21.36 4.19 4.62
C GLN A 39 20.65 5.51 4.23
N THR A 40 19.33 5.50 4.07
CA THR A 40 18.56 6.66 3.62
C THR A 40 17.32 6.90 4.49
N LYS A 41 16.78 8.12 4.46
CA LYS A 41 15.54 8.47 5.17
C LYS A 41 14.39 8.74 4.20
N GLU A 42 14.35 8.00 3.09
CA GLU A 42 13.26 8.14 2.13
C GLU A 42 11.92 7.82 2.79
N PRO A 43 10.91 8.72 2.72
CA PRO A 43 9.60 8.44 3.25
C PRO A 43 8.90 7.29 2.50
N LYS A 44 8.12 6.47 3.20
CA LYS A 44 7.41 5.33 2.61
C LYS A 44 6.52 5.69 1.42
N LEU A 45 5.86 6.85 1.43
CA LEU A 45 5.03 7.30 0.31
C LEU A 45 5.84 7.56 -0.97
N GLN A 46 7.03 8.13 -0.82
CA GLN A 46 7.93 8.37 -1.95
C GLN A 46 8.48 7.05 -2.50
N ALA A 47 8.89 6.14 -1.59
CA ALA A 47 9.33 4.81 -1.96
C ALA A 47 8.21 4.02 -2.67
N ALA A 48 6.96 4.12 -2.21
CA ALA A 48 5.82 3.42 -2.82
C ALA A 48 5.64 3.81 -4.30
N VAL A 49 5.63 5.12 -4.60
CA VAL A 49 5.50 5.64 -5.97
C VAL A 49 6.65 5.19 -6.87
N ARG A 50 7.87 5.14 -6.33
CA ARG A 50 9.08 4.78 -7.09
C ARG A 50 9.23 3.27 -7.30
N ILE A 51 8.93 2.48 -6.27
CA ILE A 51 9.14 1.03 -6.26
C ILE A 51 7.96 0.30 -6.92
N VAL A 52 6.72 0.73 -6.69
CA VAL A 52 5.53 0.00 -7.15
C VAL A 52 4.83 0.83 -8.21
N ALA A 53 4.98 0.44 -9.48
CA ALA A 53 4.52 1.23 -10.63
C ALA A 53 3.00 1.46 -10.62
N GLU A 54 2.25 0.47 -10.15
CA GLU A 54 0.79 0.50 -10.05
C GLU A 54 0.26 1.28 -8.83
N TRP A 55 1.13 1.70 -7.90
CA TRP A 55 0.71 2.34 -6.66
C TRP A 55 -0.11 3.62 -6.89
N SER A 56 0.34 4.46 -7.82
CA SER A 56 -0.34 5.72 -8.15
C SER A 56 -1.74 5.48 -8.72
N ASN A 57 -1.96 4.38 -9.44
CA ASN A 57 -3.26 4.05 -10.00
C ASN A 57 -4.24 3.67 -8.88
N TYR A 58 -3.81 2.84 -7.93
CA TYR A 58 -4.63 2.48 -6.78
C TYR A 58 -4.93 3.68 -5.88
N ASP A 59 -3.95 4.55 -5.64
CA ASP A 59 -4.16 5.78 -4.86
C ASP A 59 -5.18 6.71 -5.54
N GLN A 60 -5.14 6.83 -6.88
CA GLN A 60 -6.12 7.61 -7.64
C GLN A 60 -7.52 6.99 -7.60
N GLU A 61 -7.64 5.66 -7.72
CA GLU A 61 -8.91 4.95 -7.64
C GLU A 61 -9.60 5.21 -6.29
N ILE A 62 -8.86 5.05 -5.19
CA ILE A 62 -9.38 5.30 -3.83
C ILE A 62 -9.77 6.76 -3.65
N LYS A 63 -8.97 7.71 -4.16
CA LYS A 63 -9.32 9.14 -4.14
C LYS A 63 -10.62 9.42 -4.91
N GLY A 64 -10.83 8.78 -6.05
CA GLY A 64 -12.07 8.89 -6.81
C GLY A 64 -13.28 8.40 -6.02
N ILE A 65 -13.18 7.22 -5.41
CA ILE A 65 -14.24 6.65 -4.57
C ILE A 65 -14.53 7.57 -3.37
N TYR A 66 -13.47 8.08 -2.72
CA TYR A 66 -13.61 8.97 -1.57
C TYR A 66 -14.28 10.30 -1.94
N ASN A 67 -13.93 10.89 -3.08
CA ASN A 67 -14.55 12.12 -3.56
C ASN A 67 -16.04 11.91 -3.87
N ASN A 68 -16.40 10.80 -4.54
CA ASN A 68 -17.81 10.46 -4.80
C ASN A 68 -18.62 10.36 -3.49
N PHE A 69 -18.04 9.72 -2.46
CA PHE A 69 -18.68 9.63 -1.15
C PHE A 69 -18.90 11.01 -0.50
N LEU A 70 -17.94 11.93 -0.62
CA LEU A 70 -18.10 13.29 -0.12
C LEU A 70 -19.20 14.07 -0.86
N GLU A 71 -19.24 13.96 -2.19
CA GLU A 71 -20.28 14.61 -3.00
C GLU A 71 -21.70 14.09 -2.66
N GLU A 72 -21.86 12.78 -2.47
CA GLU A 72 -23.13 12.18 -2.06
C GLU A 72 -23.58 12.68 -0.67
N LYS A 73 -22.63 12.78 0.28
CA LYS A 73 -22.90 13.31 1.62
C LYS A 73 -23.33 14.77 1.58
N GLU A 74 -22.70 15.59 0.74
CA GLU A 74 -23.07 16.99 0.55
C GLU A 74 -24.47 17.13 -0.07
N ARG A 75 -24.77 16.35 -1.11
CA ARG A 75 -26.11 16.31 -1.75
C ARG A 75 -27.22 15.90 -0.77
N GLY A 76 -27.00 14.83 0.00
CA GLY A 76 -27.96 14.38 1.01
C GLY A 76 -28.18 15.41 2.13
N THR A 77 -27.16 16.23 2.42
CA THR A 77 -27.29 17.34 3.36
C THR A 77 -28.13 18.47 2.76
N THR A 78 -27.87 18.89 1.51
CA THR A 78 -28.62 19.97 0.86
C THR A 78 -30.10 19.63 0.67
N ASP A 79 -30.44 18.39 0.30
CA ASP A 79 -31.83 17.95 0.15
C ASP A 79 -32.58 17.98 1.49
N SER A 80 -31.89 17.68 2.60
CA SER A 80 -32.48 17.76 3.95
C SER A 80 -32.75 19.20 4.43
N TYR A 81 -32.04 20.19 3.87
CA TYR A 81 -32.25 21.60 4.17
C TYR A 81 -33.33 22.24 3.28
N GLN A 82 -33.49 21.79 2.03
CA GLN A 82 -34.51 22.31 1.10
C GLN A 82 -35.91 21.69 1.30
N GLY A 83 -36.01 20.58 2.03
CA GLY A 83 -37.28 19.94 2.42
C GLY A 83 -37.93 20.47 3.71
N LYS A 84 -37.43 21.58 4.28
CA LYS A 84 -38.03 22.28 5.43
C LYS A 84 -38.61 23.64 5.03
#